data_AF-A0A815QGQ6-F1
#
_entry.id   AF-A0A815QGQ6-F1
#
_cell.length_a   1.000
_cell.length_b   1.000
_cell.length_c   1.000
_cell.angle_alpha   90.00
_cell.angle_beta   90.00
_cell.angle_gamma   90.00
#
_symmetry.space_group_name_H-M   'P 1'
#
loop_
_entity.id
_entity.type
_entity.pdbx_description
1 polymer ?
#
loop_
_entity_poly.entity_id
_entity_poly.type
_entity_poly.pdbx_seq_one_letter_code
_entity_poly.pdbx_strand_id
1 'polypeptide(L)'
;MISDSLINIENLVTTKFENALKNSDIIYQGFQITEQFIDGCSYQIRYVPGLEKKPVRDDVEKIGKDFLSPPYGNLHVCDISNYGLNQTTYVVLLNKYPLTKNHFLLLPHDFAKQSDVLSSDDLTLIYEILQNYKTTKLIAFVNCGEESGASQKHKHIQFYPVEENEPPIDIYLQDENQYEQADQLRQVPWAHFVISLLHLPEQLDQLGNYLMNKFIQLLDKMFHFKQGKHFDGAKSSKINKIY
;
A
#
# COMPACT_ATOMS: atom_id res chain seq x y z
N MET A 1 -19.24 -5.80 15.83
CA MET A 1 -19.88 -4.79 14.97
C MET A 1 -18.77 -3.98 14.33
N ILE A 2 -18.84 -3.73 13.02
CA ILE A 2 -17.89 -2.85 12.34
C ILE A 2 -17.97 -1.46 12.99
N SER A 3 -16.84 -0.86 13.33
CA SER A 3 -16.83 0.47 13.97
C SER A 3 -17.40 1.54 13.04
N ASP A 4 -18.14 2.53 13.58
CA ASP A 4 -18.66 3.66 12.80
C ASP A 4 -17.55 4.40 12.03
N SER A 5 -16.36 4.47 12.62
CA SER A 5 -15.15 5.01 11.99
C SER A 5 -14.78 4.30 10.69
N LEU A 6 -14.92 2.97 10.64
CA LEU A 6 -14.56 2.17 9.46
C LEU A 6 -15.59 2.34 8.34
N ILE A 7 -16.88 2.42 8.68
CA ILE A 7 -17.97 2.63 7.71
C ILE A 7 -17.83 4.01 7.04
N ASN A 8 -17.40 5.02 7.80
CA ASN A 8 -17.33 6.40 7.32
C ASN A 8 -15.90 6.86 6.97
N ILE A 9 -14.96 5.92 6.79
CA ILE A 9 -13.52 6.23 6.72
C ILE A 9 -13.18 7.19 5.58
N GLU A 10 -13.84 7.06 4.43
CA GLU A 10 -13.62 7.92 3.26
C GLU A 10 -13.95 9.40 3.55
N ASN A 11 -15.09 9.65 4.22
CA ASN A 11 -15.48 11.01 4.59
C ASN A 11 -14.58 11.58 5.69
N LEU A 12 -14.17 10.75 6.67
CA LEU A 12 -13.25 11.16 7.73
C LEU A 12 -11.89 11.57 7.14
N VAL A 13 -11.31 10.75 6.26
CA VAL A 13 -10.06 11.04 5.57
C VAL A 13 -10.18 12.31 4.74
N THR A 14 -11.24 12.44 3.92
CA THR A 14 -11.45 13.59 3.04
C THR A 14 -11.60 14.89 3.84
N THR A 15 -12.46 14.89 4.86
CA THR A 15 -12.68 16.06 5.72
C THR A 15 -11.41 16.46 6.45
N LYS A 16 -10.64 15.48 6.96
CA LYS A 16 -9.38 15.75 7.64
C LYS A 16 -8.35 16.33 6.67
N PHE A 17 -8.27 15.79 5.46
CA PHE A 17 -7.32 16.23 4.43
C PHE A 17 -7.57 17.68 4.03
N GLU A 18 -8.81 18.07 3.77
CA GLU A 18 -9.16 19.45 3.42
C GLU A 18 -8.76 20.45 4.52
N ASN A 19 -9.04 20.10 5.78
CA ASN A 19 -8.68 20.92 6.93
C ASN A 19 -7.15 21.02 7.11
N ALA A 20 -6.44 19.89 7.02
CA ALA A 20 -4.99 19.84 7.15
C ALA A 20 -4.28 20.58 6.00
N LEU A 21 -4.83 20.52 4.78
CA LEU A 21 -4.33 21.29 3.64
C LEU A 21 -4.54 22.79 3.86
N LYS A 22 -5.73 23.21 4.29
CA LYS A 22 -6.04 24.63 4.59
C LYS A 22 -5.14 25.21 5.68
N ASN A 23 -4.80 24.41 6.69
CA ASN A 23 -3.96 24.81 7.81
C ASN A 23 -2.46 24.65 7.53
N SER A 24 -2.06 24.23 6.33
CA SER A 24 -0.66 23.95 5.96
C SER A 24 0.01 22.85 6.80
N ASP A 25 -0.78 21.93 7.38
CA ASP A 25 -0.28 20.72 8.05
C ASP A 25 0.19 19.66 7.03
N ILE A 26 -0.37 19.71 5.81
CA ILE A 26 -0.01 18.88 4.65
C ILE A 26 0.71 19.71 3.59
N ILE A 27 1.77 19.14 3.01
CA ILE A 27 2.52 19.76 1.91
C ILE A 27 2.14 19.05 0.61
N TYR A 28 1.14 19.59 -0.09
CA TYR A 28 0.68 19.09 -1.38
C TYR A 28 0.82 20.20 -2.44
N GLN A 29 1.57 19.91 -3.50
CA GLN A 29 1.80 20.85 -4.62
C GLN A 29 1.36 20.28 -5.98
N GLY A 30 0.64 19.14 -5.96
CA GLY A 30 0.32 18.38 -7.17
C GLY A 30 1.56 17.77 -7.83
N PHE A 31 1.36 17.24 -9.04
CA PHE A 31 2.38 16.62 -9.84
C PHE A 31 2.09 16.80 -11.33
N GLN A 32 3.10 16.55 -12.16
CA GLN A 32 2.95 16.38 -13.60
C GLN A 32 3.13 14.89 -13.94
N ILE A 33 2.30 14.35 -14.83
CA ILE A 33 2.38 12.96 -15.31
C ILE A 33 2.92 12.95 -16.74
N THR A 34 3.77 11.97 -17.04
CA THR A 34 3.98 11.47 -18.41
C THR A 34 3.90 9.96 -18.43
N GLU A 35 3.36 9.40 -19.51
CA GLU A 35 3.31 7.95 -19.74
C GLU A 35 4.43 7.54 -20.68
N GLN A 36 5.04 6.39 -20.41
CA GLN A 36 6.12 5.81 -21.20
C GLN A 36 5.88 4.32 -21.39
N PHE A 37 6.21 3.79 -22.57
CA PHE A 37 6.17 2.36 -22.83
C PHE A 37 7.60 1.87 -23.06
N ILE A 38 8.13 1.07 -22.14
CA ILE A 38 9.52 0.62 -22.12
C ILE A 38 9.53 -0.91 -21.94
N ASP A 39 10.22 -1.62 -22.83
CA ASP A 39 10.40 -3.07 -22.77
C ASP A 39 9.10 -3.89 -22.62
N GLY A 40 8.02 -3.44 -23.26
CA GLY A 40 6.73 -4.12 -23.20
C GLY A 40 5.86 -3.75 -21.98
N CYS A 41 6.36 -2.86 -21.12
CA CYS A 41 5.69 -2.41 -19.90
C CYS A 41 5.33 -0.92 -19.98
N SER A 42 4.14 -0.58 -19.50
CA SER A 42 3.63 0.79 -19.38
C SER A 42 4.03 1.36 -18.03
N TYR A 43 4.59 2.56 -18.07
CA TYR A 43 5.03 3.31 -16.90
C TYR A 43 4.34 4.65 -16.86
N GLN A 44 4.01 5.07 -15.65
CA GLN A 44 3.59 6.43 -15.38
C GLN A 44 4.68 7.11 -14.55
N ILE A 45 5.30 8.14 -15.11
CA ILE A 45 6.35 8.92 -14.47
C ILE A 45 5.72 10.18 -13.89
N ARG A 46 5.96 10.43 -12.61
CA ARG A 46 5.46 11.62 -11.90
C ARG A 46 6.58 12.53 -11.46
N TYR A 47 6.47 13.78 -11.89
CA TYR A 47 7.28 14.86 -11.37
C TYR A 47 6.53 15.58 -10.23
N VAL A 48 7.10 15.54 -9.03
CA VAL A 48 6.44 15.95 -7.78
C VAL A 48 7.30 16.98 -7.05
N PRO A 49 7.21 18.29 -7.39
CA PRO A 49 8.03 19.34 -6.78
C PRO A 49 7.93 19.40 -5.25
N GLY A 50 6.77 19.00 -4.70
CA GLY A 50 6.52 19.01 -3.26
C GLY A 50 7.46 18.10 -2.46
N LEU A 51 8.05 17.07 -3.08
CA LEU A 51 8.94 16.13 -2.39
C LEU A 51 10.28 16.74 -2.01
N GLU A 52 10.72 17.85 -2.63
CA GLU A 52 11.94 18.56 -2.23
C GLU A 52 11.87 19.09 -0.79
N LYS A 53 10.65 19.32 -0.28
CA LYS A 53 10.41 19.78 1.11
C LYS A 53 10.34 18.63 2.11
N LYS A 54 10.42 17.38 1.66
CA LYS A 54 10.43 16.20 2.53
C LYS A 54 11.83 16.09 3.16
N PRO A 55 11.95 16.02 4.50
CA PRO A 55 13.25 15.85 5.14
C PRO A 55 13.88 14.52 4.70
N VAL A 56 15.21 14.52 4.53
CA VAL A 56 15.95 13.31 4.18
C VAL A 56 16.02 12.43 5.44
N ARG A 57 16.16 11.10 5.24
CA ARG A 57 16.13 10.10 6.33
C ARG A 57 17.10 10.46 7.48
N ASP A 58 18.30 10.92 7.15
CA ASP A 58 19.31 11.34 8.13
C ASP A 58 18.87 12.53 8.98
N ASP A 59 18.04 13.42 8.43
CA ASP A 59 17.50 14.57 9.16
C ASP A 59 16.44 14.11 10.17
N VAL A 60 15.60 13.14 9.80
CA VAL A 60 14.57 12.59 10.70
C VAL A 60 15.20 11.88 11.90
N GLU A 61 16.26 11.08 11.67
CA GLU A 61 17.00 10.43 12.76
C GLU A 61 17.69 11.43 13.68
N LYS A 62 18.17 12.57 13.16
CA LYS A 62 18.75 13.67 13.97
C LYS A 62 17.70 14.49 14.72
N ILE A 63 16.51 14.69 14.15
CA ILE A 63 15.41 15.45 14.77
C ILE A 63 14.73 14.63 15.88
N GLY A 64 14.86 13.30 15.86
CA GLY A 64 14.31 12.40 16.89
C GLY A 64 12.78 12.37 16.95
N LYS A 65 12.09 12.94 15.96
CA LYS A 65 10.62 12.88 15.85
C LYS A 65 10.22 11.75 14.92
N ASP A 66 9.68 10.70 15.51
CA ASP A 66 8.89 9.72 14.78
C ASP A 66 7.49 10.31 14.54
N PHE A 67 7.18 10.63 13.28
CA PHE A 67 5.88 11.18 12.88
C PHE A 67 4.74 10.16 13.04
N LEU A 68 5.08 8.88 13.21
CA LEU A 68 4.16 7.78 13.45
C LEU A 68 4.00 7.48 14.95
N SER A 69 4.63 8.25 15.83
CA SER A 69 4.47 8.16 17.28
C SER A 69 3.57 9.28 17.81
N PRO A 70 2.79 9.05 18.88
CA PRO A 70 1.96 10.07 19.50
C PRO A 70 2.83 11.16 20.19
N PRO A 71 2.34 12.42 20.28
CA PRO A 71 1.06 12.89 19.76
C PRO A 71 1.08 13.10 18.24
N TYR A 72 0.07 12.57 17.54
CA TYR A 72 -0.06 12.60 16.08
C TYR A 72 -0.40 13.98 15.49
N GLY A 73 -0.78 14.93 16.34
CA GLY A 73 -1.12 16.30 15.93
C GLY A 73 -2.30 16.37 14.95
N ASN A 74 -2.24 17.33 14.03
CA ASN A 74 -3.32 17.62 13.09
C ASN A 74 -3.48 16.59 11.95
N LEU A 75 -2.62 15.58 11.89
CA LEU A 75 -2.70 14.52 10.87
C LEU A 75 -3.54 13.32 11.31
N HIS A 76 -3.94 13.26 12.59
CA HIS A 76 -4.81 12.21 13.12
C HIS A 76 -6.23 12.27 12.53
N VAL A 77 -6.66 11.18 11.90
CA VAL A 77 -8.00 11.06 11.32
C VAL A 77 -8.94 10.43 12.34
N CYS A 78 -8.64 9.20 12.78
CA CYS A 78 -9.43 8.46 13.75
C CYS A 78 -8.62 7.28 14.32
N ASP A 79 -9.15 6.70 15.40
CA ASP A 79 -8.70 5.42 15.94
C ASP A 79 -9.73 4.33 15.60
N ILE A 80 -9.22 3.12 15.33
CA ILE A 80 -10.01 1.89 15.19
C ILE A 80 -9.60 0.97 16.34
N SER A 81 -10.34 1.06 17.45
CA SER A 81 -9.99 0.39 18.71
C SER A 81 -10.47 -1.06 18.77
N ASN A 82 -9.75 -1.90 19.51
CA ASN A 82 -10.10 -3.30 19.81
C ASN A 82 -10.42 -4.13 18.55
N TYR A 83 -9.65 -3.92 17.49
CA TYR A 83 -9.88 -4.58 16.21
C TYR A 83 -9.30 -6.00 16.20
N GLY A 84 -10.07 -6.92 15.61
CA GLY A 84 -9.63 -8.28 15.34
C GLY A 84 -9.41 -9.13 16.59
N LEU A 85 -8.78 -10.28 16.40
CA LEU A 85 -8.56 -11.27 17.47
C LEU A 85 -7.55 -10.77 18.50
N ASN A 86 -6.57 -9.98 18.05
CA ASN A 86 -5.55 -9.41 18.92
C ASN A 86 -6.04 -8.16 19.69
N GLN A 87 -7.28 -7.71 19.44
CA GLN A 87 -7.85 -6.49 20.04
C GLN A 87 -6.93 -5.27 19.87
N THR A 88 -6.27 -5.19 18.71
CA THR A 88 -5.31 -4.13 18.40
C THR A 88 -6.04 -2.81 18.20
N THR A 89 -5.51 -1.73 18.77
CA THR A 89 -5.91 -0.38 18.38
C THR A 89 -5.07 0.06 17.20
N TYR A 90 -5.73 0.40 16.09
CA TYR A 90 -5.09 1.01 14.92
C TYR A 90 -5.37 2.51 14.89
N VAL A 91 -4.44 3.25 14.30
CA VAL A 91 -4.53 4.69 14.09
C VAL A 91 -4.52 4.97 12.59
N VAL A 92 -5.40 5.87 12.16
CA VAL A 92 -5.44 6.38 10.79
C VAL A 92 -4.83 7.78 10.76
N LEU A 93 -3.77 7.96 9.98
CA LEU A 93 -3.06 9.24 9.84
C LEU A 93 -3.04 9.70 8.39
N LEU A 94 -3.14 10.99 8.14
CA LEU A 94 -2.87 11.53 6.81
C LEU A 94 -1.37 11.49 6.51
N ASN A 95 -1.02 11.17 5.26
CA ASN A 95 0.35 11.33 4.80
C ASN A 95 0.68 12.83 4.70
N LYS A 96 1.72 13.28 5.41
CA LYS A 96 2.15 14.69 5.45
C LYS A 96 2.66 15.20 4.10
N TYR A 97 3.24 14.30 3.30
CA TYR A 97 3.79 14.59 1.96
C TYR A 97 3.09 13.70 0.93
N PRO A 98 1.78 13.87 0.76
CA PRO A 98 0.98 12.95 -0.03
C PRO A 98 1.24 13.20 -1.52
N LEU A 99 1.36 12.10 -2.28
CA LEU A 99 1.48 12.16 -3.73
C LEU A 99 0.13 12.51 -4.37
N THR A 100 -0.94 11.85 -3.94
CA THR A 100 -2.34 12.13 -4.32
C THR A 100 -3.12 12.68 -3.14
N LYS A 101 -4.22 13.40 -3.43
CA LYS A 101 -5.13 13.85 -2.38
C LYS A 101 -5.63 12.65 -1.58
N ASN A 102 -5.86 12.86 -0.30
CA ASN A 102 -6.40 11.84 0.60
C ASN A 102 -5.51 10.60 0.80
N HIS A 103 -4.23 10.60 0.40
CA HIS A 103 -3.30 9.52 0.78
C HIS A 103 -3.15 9.47 2.31
N PHE A 104 -3.48 8.33 2.91
CA PHE A 104 -3.42 8.08 4.34
C PHE A 104 -2.65 6.81 4.71
N LEU A 105 -2.34 6.69 5.99
CA LEU A 105 -1.59 5.62 6.62
C LEU A 105 -2.46 4.93 7.65
N LEU A 106 -2.31 3.61 7.77
CA LEU A 106 -2.85 2.80 8.86
C LEU A 106 -1.67 2.17 9.61
N LEU A 107 -1.66 2.27 10.93
CA LEU A 107 -0.61 1.71 11.77
C LEU A 107 -1.20 1.19 13.07
N PRO A 108 -0.62 0.14 13.68
CA PRO A 108 -0.94 -0.18 15.06
C PRO A 108 -0.52 1.00 15.95
N HIS A 109 -1.29 1.27 17.01
CA HIS A 109 -0.94 2.27 18.01
C HIS A 109 0.39 1.91 18.69
N ASP A 110 0.53 0.64 19.09
CA ASP A 110 1.74 0.15 19.73
C ASP A 110 2.82 -0.14 18.70
N PHE A 111 4.09 0.03 19.11
CA PHE A 111 5.22 -0.15 18.21
C PHE A 111 5.30 -1.59 17.68
N ALA A 112 5.23 -1.70 16.35
CA ALA A 112 5.57 -2.91 15.60
C ALA A 112 6.62 -2.54 14.55
N LYS A 113 7.51 -3.46 14.20
CA LYS A 113 8.56 -3.16 13.22
C LYS A 113 7.96 -3.15 11.83
N GLN A 114 8.41 -2.23 10.98
CA GLN A 114 8.06 -2.19 9.56
C GLN A 114 8.47 -3.48 8.80
N SER A 115 9.45 -4.22 9.33
CA SER A 115 9.87 -5.52 8.81
C SER A 115 9.01 -6.70 9.27
N ASP A 116 8.06 -6.47 10.19
CA ASP A 116 7.18 -7.54 10.68
C ASP A 116 6.17 -7.90 9.60
N VAL A 117 5.87 -9.20 9.52
CA VAL A 117 4.91 -9.74 8.56
C VAL A 117 3.50 -9.19 8.86
N LEU A 118 2.68 -9.00 7.82
CA LEU A 118 1.26 -8.64 8.01
C LEU A 118 0.54 -9.78 8.73
N SER A 119 -0.23 -9.45 9.76
CA SER A 119 -1.08 -10.38 10.50
C SER A 119 -2.42 -10.59 9.79
N SER A 120 -3.20 -11.56 10.27
CA SER A 120 -4.56 -11.80 9.76
C SER A 120 -5.46 -10.58 9.99
N ASP A 121 -5.33 -9.94 11.16
CA ASP A 121 -6.06 -8.72 11.49
C ASP A 121 -5.64 -7.55 10.58
N ASP A 122 -4.34 -7.39 10.27
CA ASP A 122 -3.89 -6.35 9.33
C ASP A 122 -4.54 -6.54 7.94
N LEU A 123 -4.47 -7.76 7.39
CA LEU A 123 -5.00 -8.06 6.07
C LEU A 123 -6.52 -7.88 6.01
N THR A 124 -7.23 -8.30 7.06
CA THR A 124 -8.68 -8.14 7.18
C THR A 124 -9.05 -6.66 7.23
N LEU A 125 -8.36 -5.86 8.06
CA LEU A 125 -8.63 -4.43 8.17
C LEU A 125 -8.32 -3.69 6.88
N ILE A 126 -7.23 -4.06 6.20
CA ILE A 126 -6.91 -3.54 4.87
C ILE A 126 -8.08 -3.80 3.93
N TYR A 127 -8.54 -5.04 3.83
CA TYR A 127 -9.63 -5.40 2.95
C TYR A 127 -10.92 -4.64 3.30
N GLU A 128 -11.30 -4.54 4.57
CA GLU A 128 -12.48 -3.78 4.98
C GLU A 128 -12.37 -2.29 4.63
N ILE A 129 -11.20 -1.66 4.79
CA ILE A 129 -10.98 -0.26 4.39
C ILE A 129 -11.15 -0.12 2.87
N LEU A 130 -10.55 -1.01 2.07
CA LEU A 130 -10.71 -1.00 0.61
C LEU A 130 -12.18 -1.11 0.20
N GLN A 131 -12.97 -1.93 0.91
CA GLN A 131 -14.40 -2.08 0.64
C GLN A 131 -15.24 -0.90 1.10
N ASN A 132 -14.86 -0.19 2.17
CA ASN A 132 -15.61 0.95 2.70
C ASN A 132 -15.25 2.29 2.02
N TYR A 133 -14.19 2.33 1.22
CA TYR A 133 -13.88 3.48 0.37
C TYR A 133 -14.64 3.34 -0.97
N LYS A 134 -15.79 4.02 -1.09
CA LYS A 134 -16.79 3.77 -2.14
C LYS A 134 -16.62 4.66 -3.36
N THR A 135 -16.21 5.91 -3.19
CA THR A 135 -16.18 6.87 -4.31
C THR A 135 -14.88 6.82 -5.08
N THR A 136 -13.77 6.55 -4.39
CA THR A 136 -12.44 6.44 -4.99
C THR A 136 -11.85 5.05 -4.78
N LYS A 137 -11.27 4.45 -5.82
CA LYS A 137 -10.53 3.19 -5.65
C LYS A 137 -9.27 3.44 -4.84
N LEU A 138 -8.86 2.46 -4.05
CA LEU A 138 -7.65 2.50 -3.25
C LEU A 138 -6.70 1.36 -3.64
N ILE A 139 -5.40 1.64 -3.59
CA ILE A 139 -4.35 0.63 -3.44
C ILE A 139 -3.87 0.69 -2.00
N ALA A 140 -3.79 -0.48 -1.34
CA ALA A 140 -3.08 -0.63 -0.09
C ALA A 140 -1.71 -1.27 -0.35
N PHE A 141 -0.63 -0.72 0.21
CA PHE A 141 0.70 -1.29 0.08
C PHE A 141 1.54 -1.11 1.35
N VAL A 142 2.52 -2.00 1.52
CA VAL A 142 3.48 -1.97 2.63
C VAL A 142 4.90 -2.11 2.08
N ASN A 143 5.78 -1.21 2.47
CA ASN A 143 7.21 -1.31 2.18
C ASN A 143 7.86 -2.07 3.34
N CYS A 144 8.11 -3.37 3.18
CA CYS A 144 8.64 -4.24 4.24
C CYS A 144 10.13 -4.55 4.00
N GLY A 145 10.99 -4.14 4.96
CA GLY A 145 12.44 -4.36 4.93
C GLY A 145 13.25 -3.17 4.41
N GLU A 146 14.57 -3.21 4.60
CA GLU A 146 15.48 -2.08 4.36
C GLU A 146 15.55 -1.67 2.88
N GLU A 147 15.56 -2.65 1.98
CA GLU A 147 15.62 -2.45 0.52
C GLU A 147 14.26 -2.12 -0.12
N SER A 148 13.18 -2.04 0.66
CA SER A 148 11.82 -1.80 0.14
C SER A 148 11.48 -0.32 -0.06
N GLY A 149 12.41 0.59 0.24
CA GLY A 149 12.13 2.02 0.29
C GLY A 149 11.35 2.46 1.53
N ALA A 150 11.34 1.65 2.59
CA ALA A 150 10.76 2.02 3.87
C ALA A 150 11.51 3.21 4.51
N SER A 151 10.78 4.27 4.84
CA SER A 151 11.35 5.49 5.45
C SER A 151 11.15 5.58 6.96
N GLN A 152 10.25 4.78 7.53
CA GLN A 152 9.93 4.76 8.97
C GLN A 152 10.09 3.33 9.52
N LYS A 153 10.46 3.24 10.81
CA LYS A 153 10.70 1.95 11.50
C LYS A 153 9.41 1.35 12.07
N HIS A 154 8.44 2.19 12.41
CA HIS A 154 7.12 1.76 12.89
C HIS A 154 6.28 1.23 11.73
N LYS A 155 5.61 0.10 11.94
CA LYS A 155 4.76 -0.58 10.96
C LYS A 155 3.66 0.36 10.47
N HIS A 156 3.57 0.58 9.17
CA HIS A 156 2.50 1.33 8.56
C HIS A 156 2.17 0.78 7.17
N ILE A 157 0.87 0.77 6.88
CA ILE A 157 0.28 0.42 5.60
C ILE A 157 -0.17 1.73 4.95
N GLN A 158 0.17 1.91 3.68
CA GLN A 158 -0.17 3.09 2.91
C GLN A 158 -1.42 2.81 2.08
N PHE A 159 -2.40 3.69 2.17
CA PHE A 159 -3.58 3.70 1.32
C PHE A 159 -3.47 4.86 0.35
N TYR A 160 -3.40 4.50 -0.92
CA TYR A 160 -3.19 5.40 -2.03
C TYR A 160 -4.46 5.47 -2.88
N PRO A 161 -5.14 6.63 -2.90
CA PRO A 161 -6.26 6.87 -3.80
C PRO A 161 -5.80 6.85 -5.26
N VAL A 162 -6.52 6.07 -6.04
CA VAL A 162 -6.23 5.76 -7.43
C VAL A 162 -7.01 6.70 -8.33
N GLU A 163 -6.30 7.37 -9.24
CA GLU A 163 -6.91 8.14 -10.32
C GLU A 163 -7.17 7.24 -11.54
N GLU A 164 -7.91 7.73 -12.52
CA GLU A 164 -8.23 6.95 -13.72
C GLU A 164 -6.93 6.50 -14.44
N ASN A 165 -6.87 5.23 -14.87
CA ASN A 165 -5.70 4.58 -15.49
C ASN A 165 -4.49 4.36 -14.56
N GLU A 166 -4.70 4.32 -13.24
CA GLU A 166 -3.70 3.90 -12.25
C GLU A 166 -4.13 2.64 -11.49
N PRO A 167 -3.18 1.85 -10.95
CA PRO A 167 -1.78 1.80 -11.35
C PRO A 167 -1.65 1.21 -12.77
N PRO A 168 -0.58 1.54 -13.54
CA PRO A 168 -0.38 0.99 -14.89
C PRO A 168 -0.35 -0.54 -14.96
N ILE A 169 -0.06 -1.23 -13.85
CA ILE A 169 -0.03 -2.69 -13.82
C ILE A 169 -1.41 -3.32 -14.00
N ASP A 170 -2.49 -2.60 -13.69
CA ASP A 170 -3.86 -3.11 -13.80
C ASP A 170 -4.22 -3.47 -15.25
N ILE A 171 -3.61 -2.82 -16.24
CA ILE A 171 -3.84 -3.14 -17.66
C ILE A 171 -3.35 -4.55 -18.04
N TYR A 172 -2.49 -5.15 -17.20
CA TYR A 172 -1.97 -6.50 -17.38
C TYR A 172 -2.73 -7.55 -16.57
N LEU A 173 -3.54 -7.11 -15.61
CA LEU A 173 -4.46 -7.97 -14.86
C LEU A 173 -5.70 -8.16 -15.72
N GLN A 174 -5.81 -9.31 -16.37
CA GLN A 174 -7.00 -9.64 -17.16
C GLN A 174 -7.96 -10.44 -16.29
N ASP A 175 -9.19 -9.95 -16.16
CA ASP A 175 -10.22 -10.53 -15.28
C ASP A 175 -10.51 -12.01 -15.55
N GLU A 176 -10.30 -12.47 -16.78
CA GLU A 176 -10.50 -13.88 -17.18
C GLU A 176 -9.42 -14.83 -16.65
N ASN A 177 -8.22 -14.33 -16.30
CA ASN A 177 -7.05 -15.17 -16.08
C ASN A 177 -6.93 -15.79 -14.68
N GLN A 178 -7.93 -15.65 -13.80
CA GLN A 178 -8.02 -16.23 -12.44
C GLN A 178 -6.65 -16.65 -11.87
N TYR A 179 -5.91 -15.68 -11.33
CA TYR A 179 -4.53 -15.88 -10.87
C TYR A 179 -4.50 -16.65 -9.55
N GLU A 180 -4.79 -17.95 -9.55
CA GLU A 180 -4.98 -18.71 -8.31
C GLU A 180 -3.68 -19.19 -7.66
N GLN A 181 -2.59 -19.33 -8.45
CA GLN A 181 -1.38 -20.03 -8.03
C GLN A 181 -0.23 -19.09 -7.66
N ALA A 182 -0.52 -17.83 -7.34
CA ALA A 182 0.49 -16.78 -7.17
C ALA A 182 1.36 -16.66 -8.44
N ASP A 183 0.73 -16.19 -9.51
CA ASP A 183 1.23 -16.21 -10.88
C ASP A 183 2.09 -14.99 -11.21
N GLN A 184 2.90 -15.08 -12.27
CA GLN A 184 3.67 -13.95 -12.79
C GLN A 184 3.02 -13.40 -14.07
N LEU A 185 2.94 -12.08 -14.18
CA LEU A 185 2.53 -11.38 -15.40
C LEU A 185 3.70 -11.37 -16.39
N ARG A 186 3.45 -11.79 -17.62
CA ARG A 186 4.49 -11.95 -18.65
C ARG A 186 5.08 -10.62 -19.13
N GLN A 187 4.31 -9.54 -18.98
CA GLN A 187 4.62 -8.20 -19.45
C GLN A 187 5.55 -7.44 -18.48
N VAL A 188 5.68 -7.92 -17.25
CA VAL A 188 6.41 -7.23 -16.19
C VAL A 188 7.80 -7.88 -16.03
N PRO A 189 8.90 -7.12 -16.25
CA PRO A 189 10.24 -7.70 -16.38
C PRO A 189 10.93 -8.01 -15.04
N TRP A 190 10.34 -7.65 -13.90
CA TRP A 190 10.87 -7.98 -12.57
C TRP A 190 10.10 -9.12 -11.91
N ALA A 191 10.71 -9.77 -10.93
CA ALA A 191 10.05 -10.80 -10.14
C ALA A 191 8.90 -10.20 -9.32
N HIS A 192 7.70 -10.72 -9.56
CA HIS A 192 6.48 -10.36 -8.86
C HIS A 192 5.54 -11.56 -8.90
N PHE A 193 4.55 -11.58 -8.00
CA PHE A 193 3.54 -12.61 -7.94
C PHE A 193 2.19 -11.96 -7.65
N VAL A 194 1.15 -12.39 -8.35
CA VAL A 194 -0.22 -11.88 -8.21
C VAL A 194 -1.15 -13.03 -7.86
N ILE A 195 -2.13 -12.78 -6.99
CA ILE A 195 -3.14 -13.77 -6.64
C ILE A 195 -4.53 -13.15 -6.64
N SER A 196 -5.47 -13.78 -7.33
CA SER A 196 -6.87 -13.36 -7.36
C SER A 196 -7.56 -13.71 -6.05
N LEU A 197 -8.34 -12.77 -5.53
CA LEU A 197 -9.21 -12.98 -4.38
C LEU A 197 -10.59 -13.44 -4.88
N LEU A 198 -10.78 -14.76 -4.94
CA LEU A 198 -12.01 -15.43 -5.41
C LEU A 198 -12.73 -16.12 -4.24
N HIS A 199 -14.07 -16.16 -4.28
CA HIS A 199 -14.91 -16.83 -3.27
C HIS A 199 -14.64 -16.35 -1.83
N LEU A 200 -14.66 -15.03 -1.65
CA LEU A 200 -14.38 -14.38 -0.36
C LEU A 200 -15.38 -14.82 0.73
N PRO A 201 -14.91 -15.27 1.91
CA PRO A 201 -15.80 -15.57 3.03
C PRO A 201 -16.52 -14.32 3.56
N GLU A 202 -17.78 -14.47 3.98
CA GLU A 202 -18.55 -13.39 4.59
C GLU A 202 -18.19 -13.14 6.07
N GLN A 203 -17.77 -14.19 6.79
CA GLN A 203 -17.41 -14.08 8.20
C GLN A 203 -15.98 -13.55 8.35
N LEU A 204 -15.78 -12.54 9.20
CA LEU A 204 -14.49 -11.87 9.39
C LEU A 204 -13.35 -12.83 9.75
N ASP A 205 -13.57 -13.76 10.70
CA ASP A 205 -12.53 -14.72 11.10
C ASP A 205 -12.13 -15.65 9.94
N GLN A 206 -13.09 -16.03 9.09
CA GLN A 206 -12.83 -16.85 7.91
C GLN A 206 -12.13 -16.04 6.80
N LEU A 207 -12.53 -14.78 6.64
CA LEU A 207 -11.93 -13.84 5.69
C LEU A 207 -10.46 -13.59 6.03
N GLY A 208 -10.14 -13.34 7.30
CA GLY A 208 -8.75 -13.14 7.72
C GLY A 208 -7.88 -14.36 7.45
N ASN A 209 -8.37 -15.56 7.79
CA ASN A 209 -7.67 -16.81 7.47
C ASN A 209 -7.49 -17.00 5.95
N TYR A 210 -8.52 -16.69 5.16
CA TYR A 210 -8.44 -16.74 3.70
C TYR A 210 -7.37 -15.79 3.16
N LEU A 211 -7.37 -14.53 3.58
CA LEU A 211 -6.39 -13.53 3.13
C LEU A 211 -4.97 -13.89 3.56
N MET A 212 -4.80 -14.36 4.80
CA MET A 212 -3.51 -14.84 5.30
C MET A 212 -2.99 -16.01 4.47
N ASN A 213 -3.84 -16.99 4.13
CA ASN A 213 -3.44 -18.12 3.29
C ASN A 213 -3.00 -17.67 1.89
N LYS A 214 -3.69 -16.68 1.29
CA LYS A 214 -3.30 -16.10 0.00
C LYS A 214 -1.98 -15.33 0.10
N PHE A 215 -1.78 -14.59 1.18
CA PHE A 215 -0.55 -13.86 1.44
C PHE A 215 0.65 -14.80 1.65
N ILE A 216 0.49 -15.89 2.41
CA ILE A 216 1.52 -16.91 2.61
C ILE A 216 1.90 -17.56 1.27
N GLN A 217 0.93 -17.85 0.39
CA GLN A 217 1.24 -18.39 -0.95
C GLN A 217 2.13 -17.45 -1.78
N LEU A 218 1.87 -16.14 -1.72
CA LEU A 218 2.73 -15.14 -2.37
C LEU A 218 4.14 -15.12 -1.76
N LEU A 219 4.25 -15.17 -0.43
CA LEU A 219 5.53 -15.21 0.27
C LEU A 219 6.32 -16.47 -0.06
N ASP A 220 5.66 -17.64 -0.10
CA ASP A 220 6.28 -18.91 -0.46
C ASP A 220 6.87 -18.83 -1.87
N LYS A 221 6.12 -18.30 -2.86
CA LYS A 221 6.64 -18.09 -4.21
C LYS A 221 7.83 -17.14 -4.23
N MET A 222 7.75 -16.04 -3.50
CA MET A 222 8.84 -15.07 -3.39
C MET A 222 10.11 -15.71 -2.80
N PHE A 223 10.00 -16.49 -1.73
CA PHE A 223 11.14 -17.16 -1.10
C PHE A 223 11.71 -18.28 -1.97
N HIS A 224 10.86 -19.08 -2.61
CA HIS A 224 11.30 -20.10 -3.57
C HIS A 224 12.05 -19.46 -4.74
N PHE A 225 11.52 -18.35 -5.29
CA PHE A 225 12.19 -17.60 -6.35
C PHE A 225 13.56 -17.08 -5.92
N LYS A 226 13.66 -16.52 -4.70
CA LYS A 226 14.92 -16.01 -4.14
C LYS A 226 15.96 -17.12 -3.93
N GLN A 227 15.54 -18.31 -3.50
CA GLN A 227 16.42 -19.46 -3.30
C GLN A 227 16.85 -20.10 -4.63
N GLY A 228 15.94 -20.11 -5.62
CA GLY A 228 16.11 -20.86 -6.87
C GLY A 228 17.03 -20.25 -7.94
N LYS A 229 17.50 -18.99 -7.78
CA LYS A 229 18.35 -18.27 -8.77
C LYS A 229 18.03 -18.59 -10.25
N HIS A 230 16.77 -18.58 -10.65
CA HIS A 230 16.41 -18.67 -12.06
C HIS A 230 15.24 -17.73 -12.35
N PHE A 231 15.59 -16.49 -12.66
CA PHE A 231 14.78 -15.76 -13.63
C PHE A 231 14.92 -16.54 -14.94
N ASP A 232 13.85 -17.16 -15.43
CA ASP A 232 13.83 -17.77 -16.76
C ASP A 232 13.68 -16.65 -17.80
N GLY A 233 14.74 -15.83 -17.90
CA GLY A 233 14.87 -14.76 -18.88
C GLY A 233 14.85 -15.30 -20.32
N ALA A 234 14.88 -16.62 -20.53
CA ALA A 234 14.74 -17.24 -21.84
C ALA A 234 13.34 -17.06 -22.45
N LYS A 235 12.33 -16.64 -21.68
CA LYS A 235 11.04 -16.16 -22.24
C LYS A 235 11.03 -14.65 -22.57
N SER A 236 12.01 -13.89 -22.07
CA SER A 236 12.28 -12.49 -22.43
C SER A 236 13.29 -12.37 -23.60
N SER A 237 14.13 -13.38 -23.83
CA SER A 237 15.19 -13.39 -24.84
C SER A 237 14.71 -13.51 -26.29
N LYS A 238 13.43 -13.26 -26.58
CA LYS A 238 12.94 -13.00 -27.95
C LYS A 238 12.70 -11.52 -28.24
N ILE A 239 13.06 -10.61 -27.33
CA ILE A 239 13.17 -9.19 -27.65
C ILE A 239 14.61 -8.96 -28.10
N ASN A 240 14.77 -8.89 -29.42
CA ASN A 240 16.04 -8.70 -30.10
C ASN A 240 16.80 -7.50 -29.53
N LYS A 241 18.11 -7.70 -29.37
CA LYS A 241 19.13 -6.64 -29.40
C LYS A 241 18.79 -5.62 -30.49
N ILE A 242 18.45 -4.40 -30.12
CA ILE A 242 18.68 -3.21 -30.94
C ILE A 242 19.16 -2.10 -30.00
N TYR A 243 20.26 -1.50 -30.42
CA TYR A 243 21.13 -0.52 -29.75
C TYR A 243 20.43 0.62 -29.01
#